data_AF-A0A4U9CVP3-F1
#
_entry.id   AF-A0A4U9CVP3-F1
#
_cell.length_a   1.000
_cell.length_b   1.000
_cell.length_c   1.000
_cell.angle_alpha   90.00
_cell.angle_beta   90.00
_cell.angle_gamma   90.00
#
_symmetry.space_group_name_H-M   'P 1'
#
loop_
_entity.id
_entity.type
_entity.pdbx_description
1 polymer ?
#
loop_
_entity_poly.entity_id
_entity_poly.type
_entity_poly.pdbx_seq_one_letter_code
_entity_poly.pdbx_strand_id
1 'polypeptide(L)' 'MNKYCLGAQVRQFHYHEDGVKHSVNLRQIVALRDFADVKAGSEGGWLDDEAALSQEGECWIDDANSGRFRRGAG' A
#
# COMPACT_ATOMS: atom_id res chain seq x y z
N MET A 1 11.21 12.15 -8.55
CA MET A 1 11.33 10.69 -8.68
C MET A 1 10.48 10.07 -7.61
N ASN A 2 9.61 9.12 -7.96
CA ASN A 2 8.73 8.46 -6.98
C ASN A 2 9.57 7.67 -5.98
N LYS A 3 9.07 7.60 -4.74
CA LYS A 3 9.71 6.93 -3.62
C LYS A 3 9.48 5.42 -3.64
N TYR A 4 8.30 5.00 -4.07
CA TYR A 4 7.93 3.59 -4.23
C TYR A 4 6.99 3.40 -5.43
N CYS A 5 6.75 2.15 -5.82
CA CYS A 5 5.71 1.75 -6.76
C CYS A 5 4.85 0.61 -6.19
N LEU A 6 3.70 0.35 -6.82
CA LEU A 6 2.93 -0.87 -6.58
C LEU A 6 3.57 -2.05 -7.31
N GLY A 7 3.93 -3.08 -6.55
CA GLY A 7 4.54 -4.31 -7.04
C GLY A 7 3.55 -5.23 -7.77
N ALA A 8 4.08 -6.35 -8.27
CA ALA A 8 3.30 -7.36 -8.98
C ALA A 8 2.40 -8.18 -8.05
N GLN A 9 2.77 -8.32 -6.78
CA GLN A 9 2.03 -9.12 -5.79
C GLN A 9 0.67 -8.48 -5.52
N VAL A 10 -0.40 -9.29 -5.57
CA VAL A 10 -1.78 -8.87 -5.28
C VAL A 10 -2.33 -9.70 -4.13
N ARG A 11 -2.94 -9.03 -3.15
CA ARG A 11 -3.64 -9.64 -2.03
C ARG A 11 -5.07 -9.13 -1.98
N GLN A 12 -6.04 -10.03 -2.09
CA GLN A 12 -7.44 -9.68 -1.90
C GLN A 12 -7.74 -9.57 -0.40
N PHE A 13 -8.27 -8.43 0.01
CA PHE A 13 -8.69 -8.17 1.39
C PHE A 13 -10.21 -8.08 1.44
N HIS A 14 -10.82 -8.85 2.33
CA HIS A 14 -12.27 -8.84 2.55
C HIS A 14 -12.58 -8.09 3.85
N TYR A 15 -13.55 -7.19 3.80
CA TYR A 15 -14.02 -6.46 4.97
C TYR A 15 -15.55 -6.37 4.97
N HIS A 16 -16.11 -6.09 6.13
CA HIS A 16 -17.54 -5.84 6.28
C HIS A 16 -17.74 -4.36 6.61
N GLU A 17 -18.63 -3.70 5.88
CA GLU A 17 -19.04 -2.32 6.11
C GLU A 17 -20.57 -2.29 6.05
N ASP A 18 -21.22 -1.77 7.09
CA ASP A 18 -22.69 -1.76 7.22
C ASP A 18 -23.39 -3.10 6.97
N GLY A 19 -22.74 -4.20 7.36
CA GLY A 19 -23.24 -5.57 7.14
C GLY A 19 -23.10 -6.08 5.71
N VAL A 20 -22.56 -5.27 4.80
CA VAL A 20 -22.24 -5.64 3.42
C VAL A 20 -20.79 -6.13 3.34
N LYS A 21 -20.58 -7.25 2.64
CA LYS A 21 -19.24 -7.78 2.39
C LYS A 21 -18.62 -7.07 1.18
N HIS A 22 -17.48 -6.45 1.41
CA HIS A 22 -16.66 -5.82 0.37
C HIS A 22 -15.37 -6.60 0.14
N SER A 23 -14.77 -6.41 -1.03
CA SER A 23 -13.42 -6.88 -1.32
C SER A 23 -12.62 -5.83 -2.05
N VAL A 24 -11.38 -5.63 -1.65
CA VAL A 24 -10.42 -4.76 -2.32
C VAL A 24 -9.17 -5.56 -2.69
N ASN A 25 -8.62 -5.29 -3.86
CA ASN A 25 -7.34 -5.84 -4.26
C ASN A 25 -6.25 -4.86 -3.84
N LEU A 26 -5.35 -5.31 -2.98
CA LEU A 26 -4.19 -4.54 -2.57
C LEU A 26 -2.95 -5.05 -3.31
N ARG A 27 -2.00 -4.15 -3.56
CA ARG A 27 -0.70 -4.44 -4.14
C ARG A 27 0.39 -4.02 -3.17
N GLN A 28 1.42 -4.84 -3.06
CA GLN A 28 2.52 -4.56 -2.14
C GLN A 28 3.33 -3.36 -2.64
N ILE A 29 3.75 -2.48 -1.75
CA ILE A 29 4.64 -1.36 -2.13
C ILE A 29 6.09 -1.82 -2.18
N VAL A 30 6.84 -1.32 -3.17
CA VAL A 30 8.27 -1.59 -3.35
C VAL A 30 9.02 -0.26 -3.46
N ALA A 31 10.01 -0.04 -2.61
CA ALA A 31 10.82 1.16 -2.61
C ALA A 31 11.63 1.28 -3.91
N LEU A 32 11.60 2.45 -4.55
CA LEU A 32 12.34 2.77 -5.78
C LEU A 32 13.69 3.45 -5.51
N ARG A 33 13.88 3.96 -4.29
CA ARG A 33 15.10 4.64 -3.83
C ARG A 33 15.25 4.50 -2.33
N ASP A 34 16.43 4.83 -1.82
CA ASP A 34 16.67 4.97 -0.39
C ASP A 34 15.98 6.23 0.16
N PHE A 35 15.35 6.12 1.32
CA PHE A 35 14.77 7.23 2.10
C PHE A 35 14.58 6.80 3.56
N ALA A 36 14.75 7.72 4.51
CA ALA A 36 14.75 7.39 5.94
C ALA A 36 15.67 6.17 6.22
N ASP A 37 15.11 5.12 6.82
CA ASP A 37 15.72 3.82 7.08
C ASP A 37 15.40 2.74 6.02
N VAL A 38 14.61 3.08 4.99
CA VAL A 38 14.18 2.16 3.92
C VAL A 38 15.17 2.17 2.76
N LYS A 39 15.50 0.97 2.25
CA LYS A 39 16.40 0.77 1.11
C LYS A 39 15.64 0.56 -0.19
N ALA A 40 16.24 0.99 -1.30
CA ALA A 40 15.72 0.70 -2.63
C ALA A 40 15.54 -0.82 -2.81
N GLY A 41 14.39 -1.23 -3.33
CA GLY A 41 13.98 -2.63 -3.48
C GLY A 41 13.32 -3.24 -2.24
N SER A 42 13.28 -2.55 -1.09
CA SER A 42 12.56 -3.04 0.09
C SER A 42 11.06 -3.13 -0.19
N GLU A 43 10.48 -4.26 0.18
CA GLU A 43 9.04 -4.49 0.14
C GLU A 43 8.41 -4.02 1.47
N GLY A 44 7.26 -3.34 1.38
CA GLY A 44 6.52 -2.85 2.55
C GLY A 44 5.13 -3.49 2.66
N GLY A 45 4.20 -2.73 3.23
CA GLY A 45 2.78 -3.08 3.30
C GLY A 45 2.04 -3.00 1.97
N TRP A 46 0.71 -2.92 2.03
CA TRP A 46 -0.17 -3.08 0.87
C TRP A 46 -1.08 -1.87 0.64
N LEU A 47 -1.23 -1.45 -0.62
CA LEU A 47 -2.10 -0.34 -1.02
C LEU A 47 -3.06 -0.76 -2.14
N ASP A 48 -4.27 -0.19 -2.18
CA ASP A 48 -5.16 -0.31 -3.34
C ASP A 48 -4.75 0.63 -4.48
N ASP A 49 -4.26 1.81 -4.14
CA ASP A 49 -3.87 2.88 -5.06
C ASP A 49 -2.67 3.67 -4.52
N GLU A 50 -1.81 4.19 -5.40
CA GLU A 50 -0.61 4.93 -5.00
C GLU A 50 -0.91 6.18 -4.16
N ALA A 51 -2.07 6.82 -4.32
CA ALA A 51 -2.44 8.00 -3.53
C ALA A 51 -2.95 7.67 -2.12
N ALA A 52 -3.06 6.39 -1.74
CA ALA A 52 -3.34 5.99 -0.36
C ALA A 52 -2.15 6.23 0.59
N LEU A 53 -0.95 6.49 0.05
CA LEU A 53 0.25 6.84 0.81
C LEU A 53 0.99 7.97 0.09
N SER A 54 1.62 8.88 0.84
CA SER A 54 2.33 9.99 0.20
C SER A 54 3.66 9.54 -0.40
N GLN A 55 3.90 9.93 -1.66
CA GLN A 55 5.19 9.79 -2.33
C GLN A 55 6.23 10.80 -1.80
N GLU A 56 5.78 11.84 -1.10
CA GLU A 56 6.63 12.86 -0.47
C GLU A 56 6.97 12.50 0.98
N GLY A 57 8.06 13.09 1.49
CA GLY A 57 8.55 12.83 2.84
C GLY A 57 8.88 11.34 3.09
N GLU A 58 8.77 10.94 4.35
CA GLU A 58 9.25 9.64 4.84
C GLU A 58 8.11 8.64 5.11
N CYS A 59 6.86 8.95 4.73
CA CYS A 59 5.73 8.04 4.94
C CYS A 59 5.97 6.67 4.28
N TRP A 60 5.80 5.60 5.05
CA TRP A 60 6.02 4.22 4.63
C TRP A 60 5.14 3.28 5.44
N ILE A 61 4.94 2.06 4.95
CA ILE A 61 4.31 0.97 5.71
C ILE A 61 5.38 -0.12 5.86
N ASP A 62 6.00 -0.18 7.03
CA ASP A 62 7.08 -1.10 7.37
C ASP A 62 6.60 -2.57 7.50
N ASP A 63 5.42 -2.77 8.07
CA ASP A 63 4.86 -4.11 8.25
C ASP A 63 4.22 -4.64 6.96
N ALA A 64 4.78 -5.73 6.43
CA ALA A 64 4.29 -6.42 5.25
C ALA A 64 2.92 -7.10 5.43
N ASN A 65 2.34 -7.11 6.64
CA ASN A 65 0.97 -7.58 6.87
C ASN A 65 -0.05 -6.44 6.89
N SER A 66 0.40 -5.19 6.97
CA SER A 66 -0.44 -4.01 7.09
C SER A 66 -0.86 -3.49 5.72
N GLY A 67 -2.14 -3.15 5.59
CA GLY A 67 -2.73 -2.63 4.37
C GLY A 67 -3.46 -1.32 4.61
N ARG A 68 -3.28 -0.36 3.71
CA ARG A 68 -4.07 0.87 3.65
C ARG A 68 -4.81 0.92 2.33
N PHE A 69 -6.10 1.15 2.38
CA PHE A 69 -6.91 1.34 1.18
C PHE A 69 -7.89 2.47 1.41
N ARG A 70 -8.29 3.13 0.32
CA ARG A 70 -9.31 4.16 0.42
C ARG A 70 -10.66 3.48 0.67
N ARG A 71 -11.36 3.91 1.71
CA ARG A 71 -12.75 3.49 1.92
C ARG A 71 -13.62 4.23 0.90
N GLY A 72 -14.29 3.46 0.03
CA GLY A 72 -15.38 3.91 -0.83
C GLY A 72 -15.09 5.10 -1.75
N ALA A 73 -14.80 4.83 -3.03
CA ALA A 73 -15.52 5.54 -4.08
C ALA A 73 -16.69 4.63 -4.48
N GLY A 74 -17.87 4.91 -3.91
CA GLY A 74 -19.13 4.36 -4.40
C GLY A 74 -19.46 4.90 -5.79
#